data_AF-A0A7J3GC57-F1
#
_entry.id   AF-A0A7J3GC57-F1
#
_cell.length_a   1.000
_cell.length_b   1.000
_cell.length_c   1.000
_cell.angle_alpha   90.00
_cell.angle_beta   90.00
_cell.angle_gamma   90.00
#
_symmetry.space_group_name_H-M   'P 1'
#
loop_
_entity.id
_entity.type
_entity.pdbx_description
1 polymer ?
#
loop_
_entity_poly.entity_id
_entity_poly.type
_entity_poly.pdbx_seq_one_letter_code
_entity_poly.pdbx_strand_id
1 'polypeptide(L)'
;MRRHVWFNVLSRLERGLVDFVIKAIDRPRSPKLIEVLARIIVKIKKSMISPVRRLMEQVGKPLAKKISAIALKWGNKSAAEWAEDKGFIKYLTIIDMNSIPGYKLSEVLSNRPNRLTYEKS
;
A
#
# COMPACT_ATOMS: atom_id res chain seq x y z
N MET A 1 7.28 7.56 -4.48
CA MET A 1 7.19 6.17 -5.01
C MET A 1 8.51 5.45 -4.75
N ARG A 2 8.62 4.65 -3.68
CA ARG A 2 9.93 4.17 -3.16
C ARG A 2 10.39 2.81 -3.69
N ARG A 3 9.74 2.22 -4.70
CA ARG A 3 10.00 0.83 -5.12
C ARG A 3 10.44 0.66 -6.57
N HIS A 4 11.29 1.56 -7.06
CA HIS A 4 11.82 1.57 -8.44
C HIS A 4 10.78 1.48 -9.57
N VAL A 5 9.47 1.44 -9.29
CA VAL A 5 8.39 1.35 -10.30
C VAL A 5 8.50 2.49 -11.31
N TRP A 6 8.81 3.69 -10.82
CA TRP A 6 9.11 4.85 -11.64
C TRP A 6 10.21 4.59 -12.67
N PHE A 7 11.30 3.94 -12.24
CA PHE A 7 12.49 3.68 -13.06
C PHE A 7 12.38 2.43 -13.92
N ASN A 8 11.61 1.42 -13.48
CA ASN A 8 11.48 0.13 -14.15
C ASN A 8 10.35 0.10 -15.19
N VAL A 9 9.30 0.90 -14.99
CA VAL A 9 8.10 0.86 -15.84
C VAL A 9 8.08 1.99 -16.87
N LEU A 10 8.70 3.13 -16.55
CA LEU A 10 8.71 4.29 -17.43
C LEU A 10 10.01 4.43 -18.21
N SER A 11 9.87 4.72 -19.51
CA SER A 11 10.99 5.09 -20.36
C SER A 11 11.64 6.39 -19.86
N ARG A 12 12.87 6.64 -20.31
CA ARG A 12 13.58 7.89 -19.97
C ARG A 12 12.79 9.13 -20.42
N LEU A 13 12.10 9.04 -21.56
CA LEU A 13 11.25 10.11 -22.09
C LEU A 13 9.98 10.29 -21.27
N GLU A 14 9.28 9.21 -20.93
CA GLU A 14 8.06 9.27 -20.09
C GLU A 14 8.37 9.91 -18.73
N ARG A 15 9.50 9.56 -18.11
CA ARG A 15 9.96 10.18 -16.85
C ARG A 15 10.28 11.65 -17.02
N GLY A 16 11.11 11.98 -18.02
CA GLY A 16 11.48 13.37 -18.29
C GLY A 16 10.26 14.26 -18.56
N LEU A 17 9.26 13.74 -19.27
CA LEU A 17 8.00 14.45 -19.51
C LEU A 17 7.24 14.71 -18.22
N VAL A 18 7.05 13.70 -17.37
CA VAL A 18 6.31 13.90 -16.11
C VAL A 18 7.09 14.79 -15.15
N ASP A 19 8.41 14.62 -15.03
CA ASP A 19 9.26 15.48 -14.20
C ASP A 19 9.22 16.93 -14.66
N PHE A 20 9.21 17.17 -15.98
CA PHE A 20 9.04 18.50 -16.55
C PHE A 20 7.67 19.07 -16.22
N VAL A 21 6.59 18.30 -16.42
CA VAL A 21 5.23 18.75 -16.12
C VAL A 21 5.07 19.08 -14.64
N ILE A 22 5.55 18.22 -13.73
CA ILE A 22 5.48 18.46 -12.27
C ILE A 22 6.22 19.74 -11.87
N LYS A 23 7.35 20.04 -12.51
CA LYS A 23 8.20 21.19 -12.15
C LYS A 23 7.75 22.50 -12.79
N ALA A 24 7.25 22.45 -14.03
CA ALA A 24 7.08 23.64 -14.87
C ALA A 24 5.62 24.00 -15.14
N ILE A 25 4.66 23.10 -14.86
CA ILE A 25 3.27 23.27 -15.28
C ILE A 25 2.33 23.00 -14.11
N ASP A 26 1.64 24.04 -13.64
CA ASP A 26 0.60 23.91 -12.61
C ASP A 26 -0.61 23.12 -13.14
N ARG A 27 -1.10 23.45 -14.34
CA ARG A 27 -2.18 22.71 -15.01
C ARG A 27 -1.94 22.60 -16.52
N PRO A 28 -1.76 21.38 -17.07
CA PRO A 28 -1.59 21.20 -18.50
C PRO A 28 -2.89 21.56 -19.23
N ARG A 29 -2.83 22.48 -20.19
CA ARG A 29 -4.00 22.91 -20.99
C ARG A 29 -4.12 22.18 -22.33
N SER A 30 -3.02 21.63 -22.83
CA SER A 30 -3.02 20.91 -24.11
C SER A 30 -3.70 19.55 -23.98
N PRO A 31 -4.78 19.27 -24.74
CA PRO A 31 -5.44 17.97 -24.72
C PRO A 31 -4.48 16.82 -25.04
N LYS A 32 -3.54 17.03 -25.96
CA LYS A 32 -2.57 16.01 -26.33
C LYS A 32 -1.61 15.67 -25.19
N LEU A 33 -1.16 16.69 -24.46
CA LEU A 33 -0.30 16.48 -23.29
C LEU A 33 -1.05 15.74 -22.18
N ILE A 34 -2.30 16.12 -21.90
CA ILE A 34 -3.15 15.44 -20.92
C ILE A 34 -3.32 13.97 -21.29
N GLU A 35 -3.58 13.67 -22.56
CA GLU A 35 -3.75 12.30 -23.06
C GLU A 35 -2.50 11.44 -22.83
N VAL A 36 -1.31 11.99 -23.11
CA VAL A 36 -0.03 11.30 -22.89
C VAL A 36 0.21 11.07 -21.39
N LEU A 37 -0.03 12.07 -20.54
CA LEU A 37 0.09 11.95 -19.09
C LEU A 37 -0.87 10.90 -18.52
N ALA A 38 -2.12 10.88 -18.99
CA ALA A 38 -3.11 9.90 -18.60
C ALA A 38 -2.65 8.47 -18.93
N ARG A 39 -2.08 8.25 -20.13
CA ARG A 39 -1.48 6.96 -20.51
C ARG A 39 -0.35 6.54 -19.57
N ILE A 40 0.54 7.46 -19.21
CA ILE A 40 1.62 7.21 -18.25
C ILE A 40 1.04 6.84 -16.87
N ILE A 41 0.06 7.57 -16.36
CA ILE A 41 -0.59 7.28 -15.07
C ILE A 41 -1.25 5.89 -15.09
N VAL A 42 -1.93 5.53 -16.18
CA VAL A 42 -2.53 4.19 -16.33
C VAL A 42 -1.45 3.09 -16.30
N LYS A 43 -0.31 3.31 -16.96
CA LYS A 43 0.82 2.38 -16.97
C LYS A 43 1.37 2.15 -15.56
N ILE A 44 1.56 3.22 -14.79
CA ILE A 44 1.99 3.15 -13.39
C ILE A 44 0.92 2.44 -12.52
N LYS A 45 -0.34 2.81 -12.68
CA LYS A 45 -1.44 2.20 -11.90
C LYS A 45 -1.52 0.70 -12.14
N LYS A 46 -1.43 0.25 -13.40
CA LYS A 46 -1.45 -1.17 -13.76
C LYS A 46 -0.27 -1.92 -13.17
N SER A 47 0.94 -1.36 -13.25
CA SER A 47 2.14 -1.98 -12.70
C SER A 47 2.13 -2.06 -11.18
N MET A 48 1.40 -1.18 -10.49
CA MET A 48 1.20 -1.25 -9.05
C MET A 48 0.07 -2.21 -8.64
N ILE A 49 -1.04 -2.28 -9.39
CA ILE A 49 -2.18 -3.15 -9.05
C ILE A 49 -1.76 -4.63 -9.01
N SER A 50 -0.96 -5.08 -9.98
CA SER A 50 -0.49 -6.48 -10.04
C SER A 50 0.24 -6.94 -8.77
N PRO A 51 1.32 -6.26 -8.32
CA PRO A 51 2.01 -6.62 -7.09
C PRO A 51 1.18 -6.32 -5.84
N VAL A 52 0.38 -5.25 -5.81
CA VAL A 52 -0.48 -4.96 -4.65
C VAL A 52 -1.50 -6.07 -4.43
N ARG A 53 -2.16 -6.58 -5.49
CA ARG A 53 -3.11 -7.70 -5.37
C ARG A 53 -2.44 -8.95 -4.80
N ARG A 54 -1.23 -9.26 -5.25
CA ARG A 54 -0.45 -10.39 -4.71
C ARG A 54 -0.10 -10.18 -3.23
N LEU A 55 0.34 -8.98 -2.88
CA LEU A 55 0.69 -8.63 -1.50
C LEU A 55 -0.53 -8.54 -0.58
N MET A 56 -1.72 -8.23 -1.09
CA MET A 56 -2.95 -8.27 -0.32
C MET A 56 -3.21 -9.69 0.21
N GLU A 57 -2.98 -10.73 -0.60
CA GLU A 57 -3.12 -12.11 -0.14
C GLU A 57 -1.97 -12.54 0.78
N GLN A 58 -0.73 -12.21 0.42
CA GLN A 58 0.46 -12.68 1.13
C GLN A 58 0.74 -11.96 2.45
N VAL A 59 0.41 -10.66 2.53
CA VAL A 59 0.77 -9.79 3.65
C VAL A 59 -0.47 -9.15 4.24
N GLY A 60 -1.30 -8.51 3.41
CA GLY A 60 -2.47 -7.76 3.84
C GLY A 60 -3.47 -8.59 4.64
N LYS A 61 -3.87 -9.76 4.13
CA LYS A 61 -4.87 -10.62 4.74
C LYS A 61 -4.39 -11.24 6.06
N PRO A 62 -3.16 -11.80 6.17
CA PRO A 62 -2.60 -12.18 7.45
C PRO A 62 -2.54 -11.03 8.46
N LEU A 63 -2.18 -9.83 8.00
CA LEU A 63 -2.06 -8.65 8.86
C LEU A 63 -3.43 -8.18 9.37
N ALA A 64 -4.44 -8.13 8.49
CA ALA A 64 -5.81 -7.79 8.83
C ALA A 64 -6.38 -8.75 9.89
N LYS A 65 -6.15 -10.07 9.72
CA LYS A 65 -6.55 -11.09 10.71
C LYS A 65 -5.90 -10.85 12.07
N LYS A 66 -4.59 -10.60 12.12
CA LYS A 66 -3.88 -10.32 13.38
C LYS A 66 -4.41 -9.07 14.08
N ILE A 67 -4.57 -7.97 13.34
CA ILE A 67 -5.04 -6.70 13.91
C ILE A 67 -6.50 -6.81 14.37
N SER A 68 -7.35 -7.44 13.57
CA SER A 68 -8.74 -7.78 13.93
C SER A 68 -8.80 -8.56 15.25
N ALA A 69 -8.00 -9.62 15.38
CA ALA A 69 -7.96 -10.44 16.60
C ALA A 69 -7.49 -9.65 17.83
N ILE A 70 -6.52 -8.74 17.67
CA ILE A 70 -6.07 -7.87 18.77
C ILE A 70 -7.19 -6.93 19.20
N ALA A 71 -7.85 -6.27 18.25
CA ALA A 71 -8.94 -5.34 18.53
C ALA A 71 -10.17 -6.04 19.15
N LEU A 72 -10.47 -7.27 18.73
CA LEU A 72 -11.50 -8.10 19.37
C LEU A 72 -11.17 -8.38 20.84
N LYS A 73 -9.91 -8.73 21.15
CA LYS A 73 -9.46 -8.94 22.54
C LYS A 73 -9.55 -7.67 23.39
N TRP A 74 -9.48 -6.50 22.77
CA TRP A 74 -9.67 -5.21 23.43
C TRP A 74 -11.14 -4.80 23.56
N GLY A 75 -12.09 -5.64 23.12
CA GLY A 75 -13.52 -5.41 23.26
C GLY A 75 -14.20 -4.74 22.06
N ASN A 76 -13.47 -4.46 20.98
CA ASN A 76 -14.07 -3.92 19.75
C ASN A 76 -14.69 -5.04 18.91
N LYS A 77 -15.99 -5.28 19.10
CA LYS A 77 -16.74 -6.34 18.40
C LYS A 77 -16.80 -6.15 16.87
N SER A 78 -16.84 -4.90 16.40
CA SER A 78 -16.86 -4.58 14.96
C SER A 78 -15.56 -4.96 14.25
N ALA A 79 -14.48 -5.22 15.01
CA ALA A 79 -13.22 -5.66 14.43
C ALA A 79 -13.29 -7.04 13.78
N ALA A 80 -14.30 -7.86 14.08
CA ALA A 80 -14.49 -9.18 13.46
C ALA A 80 -14.53 -9.10 11.92
N GLU A 81 -15.16 -8.06 11.37
CA GLU A 81 -15.36 -7.89 9.93
C GLU A 81 -14.09 -7.38 9.22
N TRP A 82 -13.15 -6.78 9.96
CA TRP A 82 -11.96 -6.16 9.38
C TRP A 82 -11.05 -7.17 8.67
N ALA A 83 -11.07 -8.43 9.13
CA ALA A 83 -10.26 -9.50 8.54
C ALA A 83 -10.66 -9.81 7.09
N GLU A 84 -11.90 -9.54 6.70
CA GLU A 84 -12.43 -9.78 5.35
C GLU A 84 -12.73 -8.47 4.58
N ASP A 85 -12.61 -7.31 5.24
CA ASP A 85 -12.75 -6.03 4.57
C ASP A 85 -11.61 -5.77 3.58
N LYS A 86 -11.97 -5.76 2.29
CA LYS A 86 -11.01 -5.55 1.19
C LYS A 86 -10.34 -4.18 1.27
N GLY A 87 -11.04 -3.17 1.77
CA GLY A 87 -10.52 -1.82 1.95
C GLY A 87 -9.37 -1.80 2.96
N PHE A 88 -9.60 -2.41 4.12
CA PHE A 88 -8.66 -2.54 5.21
C PHE A 88 -7.45 -3.40 4.85
N ILE A 89 -7.67 -4.55 4.22
CA ILE A 89 -6.58 -5.41 3.70
C ILE A 89 -5.69 -4.62 2.74
N LYS A 90 -6.29 -3.88 1.80
CA LYS A 90 -5.55 -3.06 0.83
C LYS A 90 -4.79 -1.92 1.52
N TYR A 91 -5.41 -1.24 2.47
CA TYR A 91 -4.79 -0.17 3.24
C TYR A 91 -3.54 -0.69 3.97
N LEU A 92 -3.68 -1.77 4.73
CA LEU A 92 -2.56 -2.40 5.46
C LEU A 92 -1.44 -2.85 4.52
N THR A 93 -1.78 -3.40 3.36
CA THR A 93 -0.82 -3.80 2.33
C THR A 93 0.00 -2.61 1.82
N ILE A 94 -0.67 -1.48 1.55
CA ILE A 94 0.00 -0.27 1.04
C ILE A 94 0.88 0.35 2.12
N ILE A 95 0.42 0.39 3.37
CA ILE A 95 1.22 0.89 4.49
C ILE A 95 2.49 0.04 4.67
N ASP A 96 2.34 -1.28 4.74
CA ASP A 96 3.49 -2.19 4.90
C ASP A 96 4.47 -2.09 3.72
N MET A 97 3.95 -1.99 2.48
CA MET A 97 4.77 -1.82 1.28
C MET A 97 5.58 -0.50 1.27
N ASN A 98 5.06 0.57 1.86
CA ASN A 98 5.73 1.87 1.91
C ASN A 98 6.53 2.11 3.21
N SER A 99 6.45 1.19 4.16
CA SER A 99 7.16 1.28 5.43
C SER A 99 8.67 1.16 5.23
N ILE A 100 9.42 1.88 6.07
CA ILE A 100 10.89 1.78 6.10
C ILE A 100 11.26 0.37 6.60
N PRO A 101 12.28 -0.31 6.03
CA PRO A 101 12.76 -1.59 6.54
C PRO A 101 13.02 -1.53 8.06
N GLY A 102 12.55 -2.52 8.83
CA GLY A 102 12.60 -2.52 10.30
C GLY A 102 11.36 -1.95 11.00
N TYR A 103 10.51 -1.20 10.29
CA TYR A 103 9.23 -0.68 10.79
C TYR A 103 8.02 -1.26 10.06
N LYS A 104 8.22 -2.33 9.29
CA LYS A 104 7.11 -2.98 8.60
C LYS A 104 6.13 -3.54 9.62
N LEU A 105 4.85 -3.33 9.39
CA LEU A 105 3.79 -3.85 10.25
C LEU A 105 3.83 -5.38 10.32
N SER A 106 4.16 -6.02 9.20
CA SER A 106 4.39 -7.46 9.12
C SER A 106 5.53 -7.94 10.01
N GLU A 107 6.63 -7.19 10.11
CA GLU A 107 7.78 -7.50 10.98
C GLU A 107 7.44 -7.25 12.45
N VAL A 108 6.86 -6.08 12.77
CA VAL A 108 6.47 -5.69 14.14
C VAL A 108 5.43 -6.65 14.73
N LEU A 109 4.44 -7.06 13.95
CA LEU A 109 3.39 -8.00 14.39
C LEU A 109 3.79 -9.47 14.28
N SER A 110 5.00 -9.77 13.82
CA SER A 110 5.61 -11.11 13.91
C SER A 110 6.52 -11.24 15.13
N ASN A 111 7.16 -10.13 15.55
CA ASN A 111 8.04 -10.09 16.73
C ASN A 111 7.32 -9.85 18.06
N ARG A 112 5.98 -9.77 18.10
CA ARG A 112 5.25 -9.76 19.37
C ARG A 112 5.08 -11.19 19.88
N PRO A 113 5.81 -11.64 20.92
CA PRO A 113 5.44 -12.85 21.63
C PRO A 113 4.02 -12.69 22.18
N ASN A 114 3.29 -13.80 22.31
CA ASN A 114 1.95 -13.90 22.93
C ASN A 114 1.96 -13.45 24.42
N ARG A 115 2.39 -12.24 24.74
CA ARG A 115 2.29 -11.62 26.07
C ARG A 115 0.91 -11.02 26.25
N LEU A 116 -0.09 -11.87 26.39
CA LEU A 116 -1.35 -11.50 27.04
C LEU A 116 -1.88 -12.67 27.89
N THR A 117 -0.98 -13.30 28.65
CA THR A 117 -1.34 -13.98 29.90
C THR A 117 -0.98 -13.02 31.03
N TYR A 118 -1.84 -12.04 31.30
CA TYR A 118 -1.80 -11.32 32.57
C TYR A 118 -2.86 -11.96 33.47
N GLU A 119 -2.34 -12.72 34.43
CA GLU A 119 -2.83 -12.94 35.79
C GLU A 119 -4.26 -12.42 36.07
N LYS A 120 -5.20 -13.35 36.17
CA LYS A 120 -6.27 -13.21 37.15
C LYS A 120 -5.82 -13.96 38.41
N SER A 121 -5.35 -13.21 39.40
CA SER A 121 -5.38 -13.61 40.81
C SER A 121 -6.77 -13.34 41.38
#